data_AF-A0A7W7GL52-F1
#
_entry.id   AF-A0A7W7GL52-F1
#
_cell.length_a   1.000
_cell.length_b   1.000
_cell.length_c   1.000
_cell.angle_alpha   90.00
_cell.angle_beta   90.00
_cell.angle_gamma   90.00
#
_symmetry.space_group_name_H-M   'P 1'
#
loop_
_entity.id
_entity.type
_entity.pdbx_description
1 polymer ?
#
loop_
_entity_poly.entity_id
_entity_poly.type
_entity_poly.pdbx_seq_one_letter_code
_entity_poly.pdbx_strand_id
1 'polypeptide(L)'
;MRQLLNWVPLDPELSVALRDHMECFPPVEVMLPWLTPTGPKVTHRPLFTSGICAAIWSPAFNDQAWKPALAAAGIIPAPENGERYAAAREHGMHALRHFYASVLLDAGESSLSGNAYRS
;
A
#
# COMPACT_ATOMS: atom_id res chain seq x y z
N MET A 1 -6.09 11.63 -21.83
CA MET A 1 -5.37 11.54 -20.53
C MET A 1 -4.31 10.45 -20.68
N ARG A 2 -3.01 10.77 -20.60
CA ARG A 2 -1.94 9.75 -20.67
C ARG A 2 -1.84 9.07 -19.31
N GLN A 3 -2.09 7.77 -19.25
CA GLN A 3 -1.65 6.97 -18.11
C GLN A 3 -0.13 6.88 -18.17
N LEU A 4 0.55 7.38 -17.14
CA LEU A 4 1.97 7.12 -16.94
C LEU A 4 2.08 5.71 -16.33
N LEU A 5 2.10 4.70 -17.19
CA LEU A 5 2.45 3.34 -16.81
C LEU A 5 3.92 3.34 -16.41
N ASN A 6 4.17 3.17 -15.12
CA ASN A 6 5.50 3.03 -14.57
C ASN A 6 5.68 1.58 -14.12
N TRP A 7 6.74 0.94 -14.62
CA TRP A 7 7.11 -0.41 -14.20
C TRP A 7 8.16 -0.31 -13.10
N VAL A 8 8.00 -1.12 -12.04
CA VAL A 8 8.96 -1.23 -10.95
C VAL A 8 9.31 -2.72 -10.80
N PRO A 9 10.60 -3.10 -10.78
CA PRO A 9 10.97 -4.49 -10.57
C PRO A 9 10.48 -4.98 -9.21
N LEU A 10 9.91 -6.19 -9.19
CA LEU A 10 9.43 -6.83 -7.97
C LEU A 10 10.56 -7.69 -7.38
N ASP A 11 10.96 -7.38 -6.14
CA ASP A 11 11.94 -8.19 -5.42
C ASP A 11 11.42 -9.63 -5.19
N PRO A 12 12.26 -10.67 -5.29
CA PRO A 12 11.83 -12.05 -5.09
C PRO A 12 11.14 -12.30 -3.73
N GLU A 13 11.61 -11.68 -2.65
CA GLU A 13 11.01 -11.84 -1.32
C GLU A 13 9.61 -11.22 -1.28
N LEU A 14 9.45 -10.05 -1.91
CA LEU A 14 8.14 -9.41 -2.06
C LEU A 14 7.18 -10.25 -2.90
N SER A 15 7.67 -10.92 -3.95
CA SER A 15 6.88 -11.84 -4.77
C SER A 15 6.34 -13.02 -3.96
N VAL A 16 7.18 -13.60 -3.09
CA VAL A 16 6.77 -14.68 -2.17
C VAL A 16 5.73 -14.15 -1.18
N ALA A 17 5.99 -13.02 -0.52
CA ALA A 17 5.05 -12.43 0.43
C ALA A 17 3.67 -12.11 -0.19
N LEU A 18 3.64 -11.62 -1.43
CA LEU A 18 2.40 -11.37 -2.16
C LEU A 18 1.66 -12.67 -2.49
N ARG A 19 2.38 -13.73 -2.84
CA ARG A 19 1.78 -15.05 -3.10
C ARG A 19 1.16 -15.63 -1.84
N ASP A 20 1.91 -15.67 -0.74
CA ASP A 20 1.43 -16.18 0.54
C ASP A 20 0.19 -15.41 1.01
N HIS A 21 0.19 -14.08 0.81
CA HIS A 21 -0.98 -13.25 1.07
C HIS A 21 -2.18 -13.68 0.23
N MET A 22 -2.03 -13.87 -1.08
CA MET A 22 -3.12 -14.29 -1.96
C MET A 22 -3.63 -15.71 -1.66
N GLU A 23 -2.79 -16.60 -1.13
CA GLU A 23 -3.21 -17.94 -0.69
C GLU A 23 -4.08 -17.86 0.58
N CYS A 24 -3.69 -17.02 1.54
CA CYS A 24 -4.46 -16.81 2.77
C CYS A 24 -5.71 -15.95 2.54
N PHE A 25 -5.64 -15.01 1.60
CA PHE A 25 -6.68 -14.03 1.28
C PHE A 25 -6.90 -13.99 -0.24
N PRO A 26 -7.66 -14.96 -0.80
CA PRO A 26 -7.90 -15.04 -2.23
C PRO A 26 -8.48 -13.74 -2.82
N PRO A 27 -7.91 -13.20 -3.91
CA PRO A 27 -8.45 -12.00 -4.56
C PRO A 27 -9.91 -12.17 -5.00
N VAL A 28 -10.77 -11.28 -4.54
CA VAL A 28 -12.21 -11.29 -4.81
C VAL A 28 -12.60 -10.27 -5.87
N GLU A 29 -13.69 -10.54 -6.58
CA GLU A 29 -14.22 -9.62 -7.58
C GLU A 29 -14.88 -8.41 -6.92
N VAL A 30 -14.37 -7.22 -7.26
CA VAL A 30 -14.87 -5.94 -6.77
C VAL A 30 -15.25 -5.07 -7.97
N MET A 31 -16.51 -4.64 -8.00
CA MET A 31 -17.07 -3.81 -9.06
C MET A 31 -17.19 -2.35 -8.60
N LEU A 32 -16.32 -1.48 -9.10
CA LEU A 32 -16.25 -0.07 -8.73
C LEU A 32 -15.90 0.83 -9.91
N PRO A 33 -16.18 2.13 -9.82
CA PRO A 33 -15.71 3.11 -10.79
C PRO A 33 -14.27 3.55 -10.43
N TRP A 34 -13.30 2.65 -10.64
CA TRP A 34 -11.94 2.70 -10.08
C TRP A 34 -11.12 3.97 -10.36
N LEU A 35 -11.23 4.56 -11.55
CA LEU A 35 -10.44 5.73 -11.94
C LEU A 35 -11.15 7.06 -11.67
N THR A 36 -12.46 7.08 -11.82
CA THR A 36 -13.27 8.29 -11.76
C THR A 36 -14.53 7.97 -11.01
N PRO A 37 -14.86 8.67 -9.90
CA PRO A 37 -16.01 8.31 -9.06
C PRO A 37 -17.35 8.18 -9.81
N THR A 38 -17.54 8.95 -10.88
CA THR A 38 -18.74 8.94 -11.74
C THR A 38 -18.55 8.16 -13.05
N GLY A 39 -17.42 7.45 -13.19
CA GLY A 39 -17.09 6.66 -14.37
C GLY A 39 -17.83 5.33 -14.44
N PRO A 40 -17.62 4.55 -15.52
CA PRO A 40 -18.20 3.23 -15.64
C PRO A 40 -17.65 2.30 -14.55
N LYS A 41 -18.53 1.46 -14.00
CA LYS A 41 -18.11 0.41 -13.07
C LYS A 41 -17.40 -0.70 -13.83
N VAL A 42 -16.22 -1.09 -13.34
CA VAL A 42 -15.43 -2.18 -13.90
C VAL A 42 -15.12 -3.17 -12.77
N THR A 43 -15.17 -4.46 -13.08
CA THR A 43 -14.81 -5.52 -12.14
C THR A 43 -13.32 -5.79 -12.21
N HIS A 44 -12.66 -5.74 -11.05
CA HIS A 44 -11.27 -6.16 -10.88
C HIS A 44 -11.14 -7.14 -9.72
N ARG A 45 -10.00 -7.82 -9.62
CA ARG A 45 -9.63 -8.67 -8.49
C ARG A 45 -8.44 -8.06 -7.75
N PRO A 46 -8.67 -7.17 -6.77
CA PRO A 46 -7.60 -6.52 -6.03
C PRO A 46 -6.80 -7.54 -5.22
N LEU A 47 -5.48 -7.35 -5.13
CA LEU A 47 -4.61 -8.18 -4.28
C LEU A 47 -4.93 -8.01 -2.80
N PHE A 48 -5.35 -6.80 -2.40
CA PHE A 48 -5.70 -6.48 -1.03
C PHE A 48 -7.15 -6.03 -0.96
N THR A 49 -7.92 -6.63 -0.05
CA THR A 49 -9.30 -6.26 0.25
C THR A 49 -9.53 -6.10 1.74
N SER A 50 -10.58 -5.37 2.12
CA SER A 50 -10.98 -5.27 3.53
C SER A 50 -11.62 -6.57 4.02
N GLY A 51 -11.83 -6.70 5.33
CA GLY A 51 -12.50 -7.87 5.92
C GLY A 51 -13.95 -8.11 5.46
N ILE A 52 -14.53 -7.18 4.69
CA ILE A 52 -15.83 -7.34 4.03
C ILE A 52 -15.71 -7.58 2.51
N CYS A 53 -14.54 -8.01 2.04
CA CYS A 53 -14.29 -8.32 0.63
C CYS A 53 -14.49 -7.13 -0.33
N ALA A 54 -14.19 -5.91 0.14
CA ALA A 54 -14.32 -4.67 -0.64
C ALA A 54 -12.97 -3.98 -0.83
N ALA A 55 -12.93 -2.99 -1.73
CA ALA A 55 -11.75 -2.13 -1.87
C ALA A 55 -11.42 -1.43 -0.55
N ILE A 56 -10.13 -1.35 -0.23
CA ILE A 56 -9.66 -0.71 0.99
C ILE A 56 -9.82 0.81 0.85
N TRP A 57 -10.56 1.41 1.79
CA TRP A 57 -10.63 2.85 1.92
C TRP A 57 -9.47 3.36 2.78
N SER A 58 -8.67 4.27 2.24
CA SER A 58 -7.41 4.71 2.86
C SER A 58 -7.55 5.23 4.31
N PRO A 59 -8.56 6.07 4.65
CA PRO A 59 -8.78 6.47 6.04
C PRO A 59 -9.12 5.30 6.98
N ALA A 60 -9.95 4.35 6.54
CA ALA A 60 -10.24 3.15 7.36
C ALA A 60 -8.98 2.30 7.58
N PHE A 61 -8.15 2.12 6.54
CA PHE A 61 -6.87 1.42 6.68
C PHE A 61 -5.94 2.13 7.67
N ASN A 62 -5.86 3.46 7.58
CA ASN A 62 -5.04 4.27 8.47
C ASN A 62 -5.43 4.08 9.95
N ASP A 63 -6.73 4.08 10.23
CA ASP A 63 -7.23 4.02 11.60
C ASP A 63 -7.33 2.59 12.15
N GLN A 64 -7.59 1.59 11.30
CA GLN A 64 -7.85 0.20 11.74
C GLN A 64 -6.66 -0.75 11.60
N ALA A 65 -5.67 -0.43 10.76
CA ALA A 65 -4.51 -1.29 10.53
C ALA A 65 -3.20 -0.54 10.80
N TRP A 66 -3.01 0.63 10.19
CA TRP A 66 -1.74 1.35 10.24
C TRP A 66 -1.40 1.86 11.64
N LYS A 67 -2.26 2.67 12.25
CA LYS A 67 -2.03 3.22 13.60
C LYS A 67 -1.94 2.13 14.68
N PRO A 68 -2.79 1.08 14.68
CA PRO A 68 -2.59 -0.07 15.55
C PRO A 68 -1.23 -0.74 15.39
N ALA A 69 -0.74 -0.91 14.16
CA ALA A 69 0.59 -1.49 13.92
C ALA A 69 1.71 -0.58 14.47
N LEU A 70 1.61 0.74 14.30
CA LEU A 70 2.56 1.68 14.89
C LEU A 70 2.57 1.63 16.42
N ALA A 71 1.39 1.54 17.04
CA ALA A 71 1.28 1.45 18.49
C ALA A 71 1.82 0.11 19.02
N ALA A 72 1.53 -1.00 18.33
CA ALA A 72 2.09 -2.31 18.66
C ALA A 72 3.62 -2.34 18.52
N ALA A 73 4.18 -1.58 17.57
CA ALA A 73 5.61 -1.38 17.41
C ALA A 73 6.21 -0.34 18.39
N GLY A 74 5.40 0.31 19.24
CA GLY A 74 5.85 1.31 20.21
C GLY A 74 6.22 2.67 19.61
N ILE A 75 5.88 2.93 18.34
CA ILE A 75 6.20 4.18 17.63
C ILE A 75 5.26 5.31 18.07
N ILE A 76 4.00 4.99 18.35
CA ILE A 76 3.01 5.92 18.91
C ILE A 76 2.40 5.33 20.18
N PRO A 77 1.88 6.16 21.11
CA PRO A 77 1.18 5.63 22.28
C PRO A 77 -0.08 4.86 21.85
N ALA A 78 -0.36 3.78 22.57
CA ALA A 78 -1.65 3.11 22.50
C ALA A 78 -2.74 4.05 23.05
N PRO A 79 -3.91 4.14 22.41
CA PRO A 79 -5.00 4.96 22.90
C PRO A 79 -5.58 4.36 24.18
N GLU A 80 -6.12 5.21 25.05
CA GLU A 80 -6.97 4.73 26.15
C GLU A 80 -8.27 4.12 25.61
N ASN A 81 -8.96 3.33 26.43
CA ASN A 81 -10.16 2.62 26.01
C ASN A 81 -11.22 3.58 25.45
N GLY A 82 -11.54 3.41 24.16
CA GLY A 82 -12.53 4.21 23.45
C GLY A 82 -11.98 5.50 22.80
N GLU A 83 -10.70 5.82 23.00
CA GLU A 83 -10.05 6.95 22.36
C GLU A 83 -9.52 6.61 20.97
N ARG A 84 -9.30 7.66 20.17
CA ARG A 84 -8.63 7.54 18.88
C ARG A 84 -7.11 7.56 19.09
N TYR A 85 -6.40 6.79 18.28
CA TYR A 85 -4.94 6.90 18.16
C TYR A 85 -4.50 8.34 17.91
N ALA A 86 -3.40 8.73 18.56
CA ALA A 86 -2.77 10.03 18.40
C ALA A 86 -2.49 10.34 16.91
N ALA A 87 -2.44 11.64 16.61
CA ALA A 87 -2.10 12.11 15.26
C ALA A 87 -0.64 11.77 14.94
N ALA A 88 -0.44 10.70 14.18
CA ALA A 88 0.86 10.24 13.72
C ALA A 88 1.27 10.98 12.43
N ARG A 89 1.44 12.32 12.49
CA ARG A 89 1.70 13.13 11.28
C ARG A 89 3.07 12.82 10.67
N GLU A 90 4.07 12.60 11.51
CA GLU A 90 5.43 12.20 11.10
C GLU A 90 5.53 10.71 10.70
N HIS A 91 4.63 9.87 11.23
CA HIS A 91 4.55 8.43 10.93
C HIS A 91 3.31 8.09 10.08
N GLY A 92 2.82 9.03 9.27
CA GLY A 92 1.66 8.80 8.41
C GLY A 92 1.91 7.67 7.41
N MET A 93 0.88 7.22 6.68
CA MET A 93 1.01 6.12 5.69
C MET A 93 2.12 6.34 4.63
N HIS A 94 2.57 7.57 4.42
CA HIS A 94 3.67 7.90 3.53
C HIS A 94 5.07 7.68 4.14
N ALA A 95 5.19 7.48 5.45
CA ALA A 95 6.46 7.32 6.14
C ALA A 95 7.26 6.13 5.60
N LEU A 96 6.63 4.97 5.38
CA LEU A 96 7.32 3.82 4.77
C LEU A 96 7.79 4.13 3.35
N ARG A 97 6.99 4.85 2.56
CA ARG A 97 7.37 5.26 1.21
C ARG A 97 8.55 6.22 1.22
N HIS A 98 8.58 7.18 2.16
CA HIS A 98 9.71 8.08 2.34
C HIS A 98 10.96 7.33 2.79
N PHE A 99 10.85 6.42 3.76
CA PHE A 99 11.96 5.58 4.19
C PHE A 99 12.55 4.77 3.03
N TYR A 100 11.70 4.07 2.26
CA TYR A 100 12.16 3.32 1.09
C TYR A 100 12.84 4.22 0.05
N ALA A 101 12.26 5.39 -0.25
CA ALA A 101 12.88 6.34 -1.16
C ALA A 101 14.23 6.85 -0.63
N SER A 102 14.36 7.12 0.67
CA SER A 102 15.62 7.52 1.30
C SER A 102 16.66 6.40 1.24
N VAL A 103 16.29 5.15 1.55
CA VAL A 103 17.18 3.99 1.43
C VAL A 103 17.63 3.79 -0.01
N LEU A 104 16.73 3.93 -1.00
CA LEU A 104 17.10 3.85 -2.41
C LEU A 104 18.02 4.99 -2.86
N LEU A 105 17.86 6.20 -2.32
CA LEU A 105 18.73 7.33 -2.64
C LEU A 105 20.10 7.19 -1.96
N ASP A 106 20.15 6.69 -0.73
CA ASP A 106 21.37 6.46 0.05
C ASP A 106 22.17 5.27 -0.48
N ALA A 107 21.49 4.16 -0.81
CA ALA A 107 22.05 3.06 -1.60
C ALA A 107 22.32 3.46 -3.07
N GLY A 108 21.86 4.65 -3.45
CA GLY A 108 21.81 5.20 -4.80
C GLY A 108 22.86 6.26 -5.12
N GLU A 109 24.00 6.32 -4.42
CA GLU A 109 25.26 6.80 -5.02
C GLU A 109 25.77 5.86 -6.14
N SER A 110 24.86 5.34 -6.96
CA SER A 110 25.11 4.88 -8.32
C SER A 110 23.83 5.03 -9.14
N SER A 111 23.74 6.16 -9.85
CA SER A 111 22.70 6.46 -10.82
C SER A 111 22.76 5.47 -11.99
N LEU A 112 21.91 4.44 -11.98
CA LEU A 112 21.57 3.69 -13.19
C LEU A 112 20.14 4.04 -13.61
N SER A 113 20.04 5.18 -14.30
CA SER A 113 19.00 5.40 -15.30
C SER A 113 19.30 4.48 -16.49
N GLY A 114 18.52 3.42 -16.65
CA GLY A 114 18.66 2.48 -17.77
C GLY A 114 17.30 2.02 -18.27
N ASN A 115 16.68 2.82 -19.13
CA ASN A 115 15.60 2.38 -20.01
C ASN A 115 16.12 1.28 -20.95
N ALA A 116 15.84 0.01 -20.65
CA ALA A 116 15.99 -1.07 -21.63
C ALA A 116 15.17 -2.29 -21.22
N TYR A 117 13.99 -2.46 -21.82
CA TYR A 117 13.60 -3.81 -22.25
C TYR A 117 12.83 -3.73 -23.56
N ARG A 118 13.50 -4.19 -24.62
CA ARG A 118 12.97 -4.47 -25.95
C ARG A 118 13.27 -5.95 -26.20
N SER A 119 12.24 -6.77 -26.37
CA SER A 119 12.24 -7.92 -27.30
C SER A 119 10.80 -8.21 -27.68
#